data_AF-A0A1S3M498-F1
#
_entry.id   AF-A0A1S3M498-F1
#
_cell.length_a   1.000
_cell.length_b   1.000
_cell.length_c   1.000
_cell.angle_alpha   90.00
_cell.angle_beta   90.00
_cell.angle_gamma   90.00
#
_symmetry.space_group_name_H-M   'P 1'
#
loop_
_entity.id
_entity.type
_entity.pdbx_description
1 polymer ?
#
loop_
_entity_poly.entity_id
_entity_poly.type
_entity_poly.pdbx_seq_one_letter_code
_entity_poly.pdbx_strand_id
1 'polypeptide(L)'
;MASAGYQDIKNNFIECGETRDAKKYRKSVSDTVCKHRHASITLKKPEKSEWKIGGLDDTCYKGEEEVKEWGNFYLPDSVTMEVLGAVENLPYPTESGQLVIMLCEDRQVYAYDGEEMHLVALSLKEVFDSGLQYPGFKSFYRGECFKDMTKEDWDMVRQGSVGRILENEHQKLLRQAKPSFLSCLNSIKGAGACSYPEPVEPPTVLV
;
A
#
# COMPACT_ATOMS: atom_id res chain seq x y z
N MET A 1 0.27 -2.21 36.15
CA MET A 1 -1.19 -2.39 36.21
C MET A 1 -1.77 -1.80 34.94
N ALA A 2 -2.43 -2.61 34.09
CA ALA A 2 -3.14 -2.05 32.94
C ALA A 2 -4.31 -1.19 33.45
N SER A 3 -4.51 0.01 32.89
CA SER A 3 -5.66 0.85 33.24
C SER A 3 -6.97 0.11 32.91
N ALA A 4 -8.05 0.40 33.63
CA ALA A 4 -9.35 -0.21 33.38
C ALA A 4 -9.80 -0.08 31.91
N GLY A 5 -9.41 1.01 31.23
CA GLY A 5 -9.66 1.24 29.80
C GLY A 5 -8.94 0.26 28.88
N TYR A 6 -7.70 -0.15 29.19
CA TYR A 6 -6.96 -1.11 28.35
C TYR A 6 -7.66 -2.48 28.32
N GLN A 7 -8.12 -2.97 29.47
CA GLN A 7 -8.76 -4.29 29.54
C GLN A 7 -10.12 -4.29 28.82
N ASP A 8 -10.88 -3.21 28.94
CA ASP A 8 -12.13 -3.05 28.18
C ASP A 8 -11.86 -3.05 26.67
N ILE A 9 -10.90 -2.26 26.19
CA ILE A 9 -10.56 -2.23 24.75
C ILE A 9 -10.13 -3.61 24.27
N LYS A 10 -9.21 -4.26 25.00
CA LYS A 10 -8.75 -5.62 24.67
C LYS A 10 -9.93 -6.58 24.56
N ASN A 11 -10.78 -6.65 25.58
CA ASN A 11 -11.91 -7.59 25.59
C ASN A 11 -12.86 -7.35 24.40
N ASN A 12 -13.21 -6.08 24.11
CA ASN A 12 -14.06 -5.75 22.98
C ASN A 12 -13.49 -6.27 21.64
N PHE A 13 -12.18 -6.09 21.38
CA PHE A 13 -11.55 -6.60 20.16
C PHE A 13 -11.44 -8.13 20.11
N ILE A 14 -11.21 -8.78 21.25
CA ILE A 14 -11.15 -10.26 21.33
C ILE A 14 -12.53 -10.86 21.08
N GLU A 15 -13.58 -10.28 21.64
CA GLU A 15 -14.98 -10.70 21.47
C GLU A 15 -15.43 -10.62 20.00
N CYS A 16 -14.90 -9.69 19.22
CA CYS A 16 -15.14 -9.67 17.77
C CYS A 16 -14.81 -11.03 17.13
N GLY A 17 -13.73 -11.68 17.56
CA GLY A 17 -13.21 -12.91 16.96
C GLY A 17 -14.08 -14.16 17.12
N GLU A 18 -15.11 -14.13 17.98
CA GLU A 18 -15.95 -15.29 18.28
C GLU A 18 -16.88 -15.68 17.12
N THR A 19 -17.24 -14.71 16.26
CA THR A 19 -18.09 -14.99 15.11
C THR A 19 -17.30 -15.61 13.96
N ARG A 20 -17.83 -16.68 13.36
CA ARG A 20 -17.27 -17.32 12.15
C ARG A 20 -17.68 -16.60 10.86
N ASP A 21 -18.72 -15.77 10.91
CA ASP A 21 -19.20 -14.98 9.77
C ASP A 21 -18.25 -13.80 9.53
N ALA A 22 -17.57 -13.80 8.36
CA ALA A 22 -16.58 -12.79 8.02
C ALA A 22 -17.15 -11.37 7.93
N LYS A 23 -18.39 -11.21 7.41
CA LYS A 23 -19.02 -9.89 7.29
C LYS A 23 -19.40 -9.33 8.66
N LYS A 24 -19.96 -10.18 9.53
CA LYS A 24 -20.26 -9.80 10.92
C LYS A 24 -18.99 -9.51 11.71
N TYR A 25 -17.94 -10.31 11.49
CA TYR A 25 -16.64 -10.10 12.14
C TYR A 25 -16.09 -8.72 11.79
N ARG A 26 -15.97 -8.42 10.50
CA ARG A 26 -15.45 -7.14 10.03
C ARG A 26 -16.28 -5.96 10.54
N LYS A 27 -17.61 -6.06 10.48
CA LYS A 27 -18.49 -5.03 11.02
C LYS A 27 -18.26 -4.82 12.52
N SER A 28 -18.15 -5.90 13.29
CA SER A 28 -17.89 -5.83 14.74
C SER A 28 -16.54 -5.16 15.05
N VAL A 29 -15.51 -5.44 14.25
CA VAL A 29 -14.21 -4.78 14.36
C VAL A 29 -14.32 -3.29 14.03
N SER A 30 -15.00 -2.92 12.94
CA SER A 30 -15.23 -1.52 12.57
C SER A 30 -15.99 -0.74 13.64
N ASP A 31 -17.06 -1.35 14.19
CA ASP A 31 -17.84 -0.80 15.29
C ASP A 31 -16.97 -0.61 16.56
N THR A 32 -16.04 -1.54 16.81
CA THR A 32 -15.08 -1.48 17.93
C THR A 32 -14.02 -0.39 17.75
N VAL A 33 -13.49 -0.23 16.53
CA VAL A 33 -12.59 0.88 16.17
C VAL A 33 -13.30 2.21 16.38
N CYS A 34 -14.55 2.34 15.92
CA CYS A 34 -15.37 3.54 16.14
C CYS A 34 -15.60 3.82 17.63
N LYS A 35 -15.95 2.78 18.41
CA LYS A 35 -16.21 2.88 19.86
C LYS A 35 -14.99 3.42 20.63
N HIS A 36 -13.79 2.98 20.24
CA HIS A 36 -12.54 3.31 20.92
C HIS A 36 -11.67 4.30 20.14
N ARG A 37 -12.26 5.04 19.19
CA ARG A 37 -11.54 6.02 18.37
C ARG A 37 -10.80 7.02 19.25
N HIS A 38 -9.56 7.33 18.88
CA HIS A 38 -8.61 8.18 19.61
C HIS A 38 -8.08 7.61 20.93
N ALA A 39 -8.53 6.42 21.36
CA ALA A 39 -7.87 5.71 22.43
C ALA A 39 -6.46 5.27 22.01
N SER A 40 -5.56 5.15 22.99
CA SER A 40 -4.17 4.84 22.76
C SER A 40 -3.74 3.62 23.57
N ILE A 41 -3.02 2.71 22.94
CA ILE A 41 -2.55 1.47 23.53
C ILE A 41 -1.04 1.39 23.38
N THR A 42 -0.33 1.39 24.51
CA THR A 42 1.10 1.07 24.50
C THR A 42 1.30 -0.38 24.06
N LEU A 43 2.05 -0.58 22.98
CA LEU A 43 2.35 -1.91 22.47
C LEU A 43 3.48 -2.54 23.27
N LYS A 44 3.46 -3.87 23.39
CA LYS A 44 4.59 -4.63 23.94
C LYS A 44 5.77 -4.62 23.00
N LYS A 45 5.50 -4.66 21.70
CA LYS A 45 6.46 -4.59 20.59
C LYS A 45 5.83 -3.82 19.42
N PRO A 46 6.60 -2.97 18.72
CA PRO A 46 7.92 -2.44 19.11
C PRO A 46 7.88 -1.73 20.48
N GLU A 47 8.96 -1.78 21.25
CA GLU A 47 8.98 -1.11 22.57
C GLU A 47 8.77 0.41 22.42
N LYS A 48 8.08 1.01 23.40
CA LYS A 48 7.74 2.45 23.45
C LYS A 48 6.83 2.96 22.33
N SER A 49 6.40 2.08 21.42
CA SER A 49 5.42 2.42 20.40
C SER A 49 4.01 2.43 20.97
N GLU A 50 3.15 3.24 20.36
CA GLU A 50 1.77 3.42 20.78
C GLU A 50 0.84 3.25 19.58
N TRP A 51 -0.11 2.33 19.70
CA TRP A 51 -1.21 2.18 18.75
C TRP A 51 -2.31 3.18 19.09
N LYS A 52 -2.52 4.16 18.21
CA LYS A 52 -3.67 5.05 18.19
C LYS A 52 -4.81 4.40 17.42
N ILE A 53 -5.91 4.09 18.11
CA ILE A 53 -7.09 3.48 17.49
C ILE A 53 -7.82 4.54 16.67
N GLY A 54 -8.12 4.21 15.42
CA GLY A 54 -8.83 5.11 14.52
C GLY A 54 -9.10 4.48 13.16
N GLY A 55 -9.97 5.14 12.38
CA GLY A 55 -10.19 4.79 10.98
C GLY A 55 -9.11 5.40 10.08
N LEU A 56 -9.29 5.26 8.76
CA LEU A 56 -8.36 5.81 7.77
C LEU A 56 -8.14 7.32 7.92
N ASP A 57 -9.21 8.07 8.17
CA ASP A 57 -9.17 9.54 8.35
C ASP A 57 -8.36 10.01 9.57
N ASP A 58 -8.07 9.09 10.50
CA ASP A 58 -7.24 9.34 11.69
C ASP A 58 -5.75 9.07 11.43
N THR A 59 -5.39 8.63 10.23
CA THR A 59 -4.01 8.39 9.81
C THR A 59 -3.47 9.52 8.93
N CYS A 60 -2.17 9.49 8.63
CA CYS A 60 -1.55 10.37 7.64
C CYS A 60 -2.00 10.09 6.19
N TYR A 61 -2.61 8.92 5.93
CA TYR A 61 -3.18 8.54 4.65
C TYR A 61 -4.69 8.80 4.66
N LYS A 62 -5.10 9.98 4.18
CA LYS A 62 -6.52 10.36 4.14
C LYS A 62 -7.10 10.11 2.76
N GLY A 63 -8.23 9.41 2.71
CA GLY A 63 -8.99 9.16 1.49
C GLY A 63 -9.14 7.67 1.17
N GLU A 64 -10.37 7.25 0.85
CA GLU A 64 -10.74 5.84 0.67
C GLU A 64 -9.99 5.09 -0.44
N GLU A 65 -9.31 5.81 -1.34
CA GLU A 65 -8.55 5.20 -2.45
C GLU A 65 -7.32 4.42 -1.94
N GLU A 66 -6.70 4.86 -0.85
CA GLU A 66 -5.52 4.22 -0.25
C GLU A 66 -5.80 2.78 0.21
N VAL A 67 -6.90 2.59 0.96
CA VAL A 67 -7.26 1.23 1.45
C VAL A 67 -7.61 0.30 0.30
N LYS A 68 -8.22 0.83 -0.77
CA LYS A 68 -8.49 0.05 -1.99
C LYS A 68 -7.19 -0.32 -2.70
N GLU A 69 -6.23 0.59 -2.75
CA GLU A 69 -4.91 0.34 -3.32
C GLU A 69 -4.17 -0.76 -2.54
N TRP A 70 -4.10 -0.64 -1.22
CA TRP A 70 -3.49 -1.64 -0.35
C TRP A 70 -4.13 -3.02 -0.50
N GLY A 71 -5.47 -3.08 -0.51
CA GLY A 71 -6.22 -4.31 -0.69
C GLY A 71 -6.01 -4.98 -2.06
N ASN A 72 -5.76 -4.21 -3.12
CA ASN A 72 -5.71 -4.72 -4.49
C ASN A 72 -4.30 -5.06 -4.98
N PHE A 73 -3.27 -4.37 -4.48
CA PHE A 73 -1.96 -4.39 -5.13
C PHE A 73 -0.84 -4.89 -4.24
N TYR A 74 -1.01 -4.96 -2.93
CA TYR A 74 0.07 -5.36 -2.03
C TYR A 74 0.04 -6.84 -1.66
N LEU A 75 -1.13 -7.48 -1.64
CA LEU A 75 -1.20 -8.92 -1.40
C LEU A 75 -1.32 -9.69 -2.73
N PRO A 76 -1.03 -11.01 -2.75
CA PRO A 76 -1.14 -11.82 -3.96
C PRO A 76 -2.55 -11.79 -4.57
N ASP A 77 -3.57 -11.73 -3.73
CA ASP A 77 -4.97 -11.63 -4.13
C ASP A 77 -5.56 -10.29 -3.69
N SER A 78 -6.57 -9.81 -4.42
CA SER A 78 -7.37 -8.65 -4.00
C SER A 78 -8.16 -9.02 -2.74
N VAL A 79 -7.91 -8.28 -1.66
CA VAL A 79 -8.53 -8.49 -0.36
C VAL A 79 -9.22 -7.23 0.12
N THR A 80 -10.16 -7.42 1.04
CA THR A 80 -10.70 -6.31 1.81
C THR A 80 -9.94 -6.10 3.12
N MET A 81 -9.67 -4.84 3.44
CA MET A 81 -8.97 -4.44 4.66
C MET A 81 -9.82 -3.49 5.51
N GLU A 82 -9.65 -3.57 6.82
CA GLU A 82 -10.26 -2.67 7.80
C GLU A 82 -9.15 -1.97 8.59
N VAL A 83 -9.10 -0.63 8.53
CA VAL A 83 -8.10 0.14 9.26
C VAL A 83 -8.39 0.10 10.76
N LEU A 84 -7.36 -0.27 11.53
CA LEU A 84 -7.40 -0.34 12.99
C LEU A 84 -6.79 0.91 13.63
N GLY A 85 -6.03 1.68 12.85
CA GLY A 85 -5.42 2.94 13.23
C GLY A 85 -3.95 3.00 12.83
N ALA A 86 -3.18 3.81 13.54
CA ALA A 86 -1.75 4.02 13.28
C ALA A 86 -0.92 3.75 14.53
N VAL A 87 0.28 3.23 14.33
CA VAL A 87 1.29 3.12 15.37
C VAL A 87 2.25 4.29 15.27
N GLU A 88 2.43 4.98 16.38
CA GLU A 88 3.30 6.13 16.54
C GLU A 88 4.44 5.80 17.52
N ASN A 89 5.41 6.73 17.65
CA ASN A 89 6.57 6.60 18.53
C ASN A 89 7.42 5.34 18.21
N LEU A 90 7.52 5.00 16.94
CA LEU A 90 8.34 3.88 16.49
C LEU A 90 9.83 4.17 16.75
N PRO A 91 10.62 3.16 17.15
CA PRO A 91 12.04 3.35 17.42
C PRO A 91 12.90 3.50 16.15
N TYR A 92 12.29 3.42 14.97
CA TYR A 92 12.90 3.54 13.66
C TYR A 92 12.07 4.49 12.78
N PRO A 93 12.71 5.15 11.79
CA PRO A 93 12.00 6.03 10.88
C PRO A 93 11.12 5.22 9.92
N THR A 94 9.88 5.65 9.74
CA THR A 94 9.02 5.29 8.60
C THR A 94 8.84 6.54 7.74
N GLU A 95 8.43 6.39 6.48
CA GLU A 95 8.31 7.52 5.54
C GLU A 95 7.40 8.62 6.10
N SER A 96 6.29 8.23 6.70
CA SER A 96 5.29 9.14 7.29
C SER A 96 5.41 9.31 8.81
N GLY A 97 6.34 8.61 9.46
CA GLY A 97 6.42 8.52 10.93
C GLY A 97 5.29 7.72 11.59
N GLN A 98 4.37 7.17 10.79
CA GLN A 98 3.30 6.28 11.22
C GLN A 98 3.45 4.91 10.55
N LEU A 99 2.96 3.87 11.23
CA LEU A 99 2.75 2.54 10.66
C LEU A 99 1.25 2.23 10.73
N VAL A 100 0.56 2.23 9.59
CA VAL A 100 -0.89 2.01 9.54
C VAL A 100 -1.17 0.52 9.71
N ILE A 101 -1.95 0.16 10.72
CA ILE A 101 -2.31 -1.24 10.97
C ILE A 101 -3.74 -1.54 10.52
N MET A 102 -3.91 -2.70 9.92
CA MET A 102 -5.14 -3.12 9.27
C MET A 102 -5.43 -4.57 9.55
N LEU A 103 -6.71 -4.90 9.63
CA LEU A 103 -7.21 -6.25 9.65
C LEU A 103 -7.60 -6.66 8.23
N CYS A 104 -7.04 -7.76 7.74
CA CYS A 104 -7.43 -8.36 6.47
C CYS A 104 -8.57 -9.37 6.68
N GLU A 105 -9.29 -9.71 5.61
CA GLU A 105 -10.38 -10.69 5.63
C GLU A 105 -9.96 -12.11 6.05
N ASP A 106 -8.68 -12.43 5.91
CA ASP A 106 -8.04 -13.65 6.46
C ASP A 106 -7.88 -13.62 8.00
N ARG A 107 -8.31 -12.52 8.64
CA ARG A 107 -8.24 -12.23 10.09
C ARG A 107 -6.82 -11.98 10.62
N GLN A 108 -5.84 -11.88 9.74
CA GLN A 108 -4.48 -11.50 10.08
C GLN A 108 -4.35 -9.97 10.11
N VAL A 109 -3.32 -9.49 10.82
CA VAL A 109 -3.06 -8.07 10.98
C VAL A 109 -1.85 -7.71 10.14
N TYR A 110 -2.05 -6.77 9.24
CA TYR A 110 -1.04 -6.22 8.37
C TYR A 110 -0.70 -4.79 8.77
N ALA A 111 0.48 -4.34 8.39
CA ALA A 111 0.96 -3.00 8.66
C ALA A 111 1.61 -2.40 7.42
N TYR A 112 1.25 -1.17 7.08
CA TYR A 112 1.81 -0.43 5.95
C TYR A 112 2.72 0.69 6.47
N ASP A 113 3.96 0.73 6.00
CA ASP A 113 5.00 1.64 6.49
C ASP A 113 5.33 2.81 5.55
N GLY A 114 4.60 2.91 4.42
CA GLY A 114 4.80 3.89 3.35
C GLY A 114 5.30 3.25 2.06
N GLU A 115 6.03 2.14 2.15
CA GLU A 115 6.58 1.47 0.97
C GLU A 115 6.06 0.05 0.83
N GLU A 116 6.06 -0.72 1.93
CA GLU A 116 5.74 -2.15 1.95
C GLU A 116 4.55 -2.45 2.87
N MET A 117 3.87 -3.56 2.55
CA MET A 117 2.88 -4.17 3.44
C MET A 117 3.55 -5.30 4.22
N HIS A 118 3.36 -5.34 5.52
CA HIS A 118 3.96 -6.33 6.39
C HIS A 118 2.89 -7.14 7.12
N LEU A 119 2.98 -8.46 7.09
CA LEU A 119 2.22 -9.31 8.01
C LEU A 119 2.85 -9.19 9.42
N VAL A 120 2.16 -8.56 10.36
CA VAL A 120 2.73 -8.21 11.69
C VAL A 120 2.13 -8.98 12.86
N ALA A 121 0.97 -9.61 12.67
CA ALA A 121 0.39 -10.56 13.62
C ALA A 121 -0.58 -11.50 12.89
N LEU A 122 -0.69 -12.75 13.36
CA LEU A 122 -1.60 -13.74 12.78
C LEU A 122 -3.04 -13.59 13.29
N SER A 123 -3.26 -12.72 14.29
CA SER A 123 -4.57 -12.38 14.82
C SER A 123 -4.54 -11.11 15.66
N LEU A 124 -5.70 -10.45 15.84
CA LEU A 124 -5.85 -9.35 16.81
C LEU A 124 -5.44 -9.76 18.24
N LYS A 125 -5.69 -11.02 18.61
CA LYS A 125 -5.29 -11.53 19.93
C LYS A 125 -3.79 -11.45 20.15
N GLU A 126 -3.03 -11.83 19.13
CA GLU A 126 -1.57 -11.78 19.16
C GLU A 126 -1.04 -10.34 19.28
N VAL A 127 -1.71 -9.35 18.68
CA VAL A 127 -1.38 -7.92 18.87
C VAL A 127 -1.40 -7.55 20.35
N PHE A 128 -2.42 -7.98 21.12
CA PHE A 128 -2.51 -7.70 22.56
C PHE A 128 -1.59 -8.56 23.41
N ASP A 129 -1.34 -9.81 23.01
CA ASP A 129 -0.57 -10.77 23.80
C ASP A 129 0.94 -10.59 23.60
N SER A 130 1.39 -10.30 22.39
CA SER A 130 2.80 -10.26 21.98
C SER A 130 3.25 -8.91 21.40
N GLY A 131 2.32 -8.05 20.99
CA GLY A 131 2.61 -6.84 20.22
C GLY A 131 2.66 -7.12 18.73
N LEU A 132 3.22 -6.18 17.96
CA LEU A 132 3.44 -6.33 16.53
C LEU A 132 4.85 -6.86 16.28
N GLN A 133 4.94 -7.87 15.41
CA GLN A 133 6.21 -8.29 14.85
C GLN A 133 6.57 -7.31 13.72
N TYR A 134 7.54 -6.44 13.96
CA TYR A 134 8.06 -5.54 12.94
C TYR A 134 9.60 -5.55 12.94
N PRO A 135 10.28 -5.72 11.78
CA PRO A 135 9.69 -6.02 10.46
C PRO A 135 8.85 -7.32 10.46
N GLY A 136 7.83 -7.37 9.62
CA GLY A 136 6.80 -8.43 9.63
C GLY A 136 7.34 -9.85 9.43
N PHE A 137 6.48 -10.85 9.65
CA PHE A 137 6.75 -12.25 9.29
C PHE A 137 7.01 -12.42 7.79
N LYS A 138 6.33 -11.60 7.00
CA LYS A 138 6.45 -11.49 5.55
C LYS A 138 6.19 -10.05 5.14
N SER A 139 6.95 -9.57 4.16
CA SER A 139 6.70 -8.29 3.50
C SER A 139 6.21 -8.52 2.07
N PHE A 140 5.47 -7.56 1.56
CA PHE A 140 4.96 -7.54 0.21
C PHE A 140 5.11 -6.15 -0.39
N TYR A 141 5.48 -6.10 -1.67
CA TYR A 141 5.67 -4.85 -2.38
C TYR A 141 4.46 -4.52 -3.26
N ARG A 142 4.34 -3.26 -3.66
CA ARG A 142 3.28 -2.83 -4.57
C ARG A 142 3.37 -3.56 -5.91
N GLY A 143 2.31 -4.27 -6.27
CA GLY A 143 2.24 -5.11 -7.47
C GLY A 143 2.55 -6.58 -7.21
N GLU A 144 2.58 -7.03 -5.95
CA GLU A 144 2.80 -8.45 -5.61
C GLU A 144 1.83 -9.38 -6.36
N CYS A 145 0.58 -8.94 -6.55
CA CYS A 145 -0.44 -9.69 -7.30
C CYS A 145 -0.07 -9.98 -8.76
N PHE A 146 0.93 -9.31 -9.32
CA PHE A 146 1.39 -9.49 -10.70
C PHE A 146 2.72 -10.24 -10.80
N LYS A 147 3.30 -10.65 -9.68
CA LYS A 147 4.65 -11.25 -9.63
C LYS A 147 4.80 -12.49 -10.51
N ASP A 148 3.76 -13.32 -10.55
CA ASP A 148 3.75 -14.58 -11.28
C ASP A 148 3.02 -14.48 -12.64
N MET A 149 2.70 -13.25 -13.09
CA MET A 149 1.92 -13.05 -14.30
C MET A 149 2.75 -13.33 -15.56
N THR A 150 2.27 -14.25 -16.41
CA THR A 150 2.96 -14.65 -17.64
C THR A 150 2.69 -13.70 -18.80
N LYS A 151 3.45 -13.83 -19.89
CA LYS A 151 3.23 -13.02 -21.09
C LYS A 151 1.83 -13.26 -21.67
N GLU A 152 1.39 -14.50 -21.64
CA GLU A 152 0.08 -14.96 -22.11
C GLU A 152 -1.05 -14.35 -21.27
N ASP A 153 -0.88 -14.29 -19.94
CA ASP A 153 -1.84 -13.63 -19.04
C ASP A 153 -1.95 -12.13 -19.37
N TRP A 154 -0.81 -11.46 -19.58
CA TRP A 154 -0.80 -10.05 -19.99
C TRP A 154 -1.43 -9.83 -21.37
N ASP A 155 -1.25 -10.76 -22.31
CA ASP A 155 -1.93 -10.71 -23.61
C ASP A 155 -3.44 -10.83 -23.46
N MET A 156 -3.91 -11.70 -22.57
CA MET A 156 -5.34 -11.82 -22.25
C MET A 156 -5.89 -10.52 -21.65
N VAL A 157 -5.17 -9.91 -20.70
CA VAL A 157 -5.55 -8.61 -20.09
C VAL A 157 -5.62 -7.50 -21.15
N ARG A 158 -4.62 -7.41 -22.04
CA ARG A 158 -4.57 -6.44 -23.15
C ARG A 158 -5.76 -6.61 -24.10
N GLN A 159 -6.14 -7.86 -24.39
CA GLN A 159 -7.25 -8.16 -25.30
C GLN A 159 -8.63 -7.97 -24.65
N GLY A 160 -8.69 -7.89 -23.32
CA GLY A 160 -9.90 -7.66 -22.54
C GLY A 160 -10.50 -6.26 -22.71
N SER A 161 -11.64 -6.02 -22.08
CA SER A 161 -12.36 -4.74 -22.17
C SER A 161 -11.53 -3.56 -21.69
N VAL A 162 -10.90 -3.69 -20.52
CA VAL A 162 -10.03 -2.64 -19.94
C VAL A 162 -8.82 -2.39 -20.83
N GLY A 163 -8.14 -3.45 -21.30
CA GLY A 163 -7.00 -3.32 -22.19
C GLY A 163 -7.34 -2.60 -23.50
N ARG A 164 -8.48 -2.90 -24.11
CA ARG A 164 -8.97 -2.20 -25.31
C ARG A 164 -9.30 -0.74 -25.06
N ILE A 165 -9.89 -0.40 -23.90
CA ILE A 165 -10.17 0.99 -23.54
C ILE A 165 -8.85 1.76 -23.40
N LEU A 166 -7.89 1.22 -22.64
CA LEU A 166 -6.57 1.83 -22.45
C LEU A 166 -5.81 2.01 -23.77
N GLU A 167 -5.87 1.01 -24.67
CA GLU A 167 -5.25 1.13 -25.99
C GLU A 167 -5.91 2.25 -26.82
N ASN A 168 -7.24 2.35 -26.80
CA ASN A 168 -7.94 3.43 -27.49
C ASN A 168 -7.59 4.81 -26.93
N GLU A 169 -7.48 4.95 -25.61
CA GLU A 169 -7.05 6.18 -24.95
C GLU A 169 -5.60 6.55 -25.31
N HIS A 170 -4.70 5.57 -25.30
CA HIS A 170 -3.31 5.75 -25.73
C HIS A 170 -3.23 6.25 -27.17
N GLN A 171 -3.95 5.61 -28.10
CA GLN A 171 -4.01 6.04 -29.50
C GLN A 171 -4.59 7.45 -29.67
N LYS A 172 -5.61 7.80 -28.89
CA LYS A 172 -6.20 9.15 -28.89
C LYS A 172 -5.18 10.19 -28.43
N LEU A 173 -4.46 9.91 -27.33
CA LEU A 173 -3.41 10.78 -26.80
C LEU A 173 -2.29 10.98 -27.83
N LEU A 174 -1.82 9.90 -28.47
CA LEU A 174 -0.80 9.99 -29.51
C LEU A 174 -1.25 10.84 -30.69
N ARG A 175 -2.50 10.68 -31.16
CA ARG A 175 -3.05 11.49 -32.27
C ARG A 175 -3.11 12.97 -31.92
N GLN A 176 -3.42 13.31 -30.67
CA GLN A 176 -3.47 14.70 -30.19
C GLN A 176 -2.08 15.31 -30.02
N ALA A 177 -1.11 14.53 -29.50
CA ALA A 177 0.24 15.02 -29.22
C ALA A 177 1.16 15.04 -30.47
N LYS A 178 0.91 14.18 -31.45
CA LYS A 178 1.78 14.03 -32.64
C LYS A 178 1.96 15.35 -33.42
N PRO A 179 0.92 16.16 -33.70
CA PRO A 179 1.10 17.40 -34.46
C PRO A 179 2.00 18.43 -33.76
N SER A 180 1.81 18.65 -32.45
CA SER A 180 2.63 19.58 -31.68
C SER A 180 4.07 19.08 -31.56
N PHE A 181 4.26 17.78 -31.32
CA PHE A 181 5.59 17.17 -31.27
C PHE A 181 6.33 17.30 -32.61
N LEU A 182 5.67 17.01 -33.73
CA LEU A 182 6.24 17.16 -35.07
C LEU A 182 6.53 18.64 -35.42
N SER A 183 5.67 19.57 -35.00
CA SER A 183 5.92 21.00 -35.16
C SER A 183 7.20 21.43 -34.43
N CYS A 184 7.39 20.99 -33.17
CA CYS A 184 8.62 21.25 -32.42
C CYS A 184 9.86 20.69 -33.15
N LEU A 185 9.80 19.45 -33.64
CA LEU A 185 10.91 18.84 -34.38
C LEU A 185 11.24 19.60 -35.68
N ASN A 186 10.22 20.06 -36.41
CA ASN A 186 10.41 20.83 -37.63
C ASN A 186 10.98 22.23 -37.35
N SER A 187 10.58 22.87 -36.25
CA SER A 187 11.16 24.14 -35.80
C SER A 187 12.64 23.98 -35.41
N ILE A 188 13.02 22.85 -34.80
CA ILE A 188 14.44 22.52 -34.52
C ILE A 188 15.22 22.28 -35.80
N LYS A 189 14.61 21.62 -36.81
CA LYS A 189 15.25 21.40 -38.12
C LYS A 189 15.34 22.66 -38.98
N GLY A 190 14.39 23.59 -38.84
CA GLY A 190 14.31 24.84 -39.59
C GLY A 190 15.12 25.99 -38.97
N ALA A 191 15.34 25.95 -37.66
CA ALA A 191 16.38 26.73 -36.99
C ALA A 191 17.73 26.10 -37.34
N GLY A 192 18.38 26.66 -38.37
CA GLY A 192 19.66 26.28 -38.96
C GLY A 192 20.52 25.24 -38.24
N ALA A 193 21.02 24.27 -39.02
CA ALA A 193 22.08 23.35 -38.66
C ALA A 193 23.05 23.91 -37.61
N CYS A 194 22.88 23.51 -36.35
CA CYS A 194 24.03 23.42 -35.46
C CYS A 194 24.93 22.36 -36.11
N SER A 195 26.04 22.80 -36.70
CA SER A 195 27.12 21.92 -37.10
C SER A 195 27.51 21.11 -35.86
N TYR A 196 27.12 19.84 -35.83
CA TYR A 196 27.74 18.90 -34.92
C TYR A 196 29.23 18.88 -35.29
N PRO A 197 30.16 19.06 -34.34
CA PRO A 197 31.54 18.72 -34.60
C PRO A 197 31.58 17.26 -35.06
N GLU A 198 32.38 16.97 -36.09
CA GLU A 198 32.56 15.59 -36.55
C GLU A 198 32.89 14.69 -35.34
N PRO A 199 32.35 13.47 -35.29
CA PRO A 199 32.74 12.50 -34.28
C PRO A 199 34.27 12.37 -34.30
N VAL A 200 34.92 12.73 -33.19
CA VAL A 200 36.35 12.53 -33.03
C VAL A 200 36.59 11.03 -33.10
N GLU A 201 37.38 10.57 -34.08
CA GLU A 201 37.73 9.15 -34.18
C GLU A 201 38.33 8.67 -32.84
N PRO A 202 37.88 7.53 -32.32
CA PRO A 202 38.45 6.99 -31.09
C PRO A 202 39.95 6.77 -31.29
N PRO A 203 40.80 7.15 -30.33
CA PRO A 203 42.24 7.01 -30.48
C PRO A 203 42.60 5.55 -30.72
N THR A 204 43.40 5.32 -31.75
CA THR A 204 43.96 4.01 -32.08
C THR A 204 44.72 3.49 -30.86
N VAL A 205 44.16 2.49 -30.20
CA VAL A 205 44.86 1.76 -29.14
C VAL A 205 45.96 0.96 -29.85
N LEU A 206 47.20 1.43 -29.74
CA LEU A 206 48.37 0.64 -30.10
C LEU A 206 48.39 -0.58 -29.16
N VAL A 207 48.23 -1.76 -29.75
CA VAL A 207 48.39 -3.07 -29.10
C VAL A 207 49.87 -3.29 -28.78
#